data_AF-A0A173U317-F1
#
_entry.id   AF-A0A173U317-F1
#
_cell.length_a   1.000
_cell.length_b   1.000
_cell.length_c   1.000
_cell.angle_alpha   90.00
_cell.angle_beta   90.00
_cell.angle_gamma   90.00
#
_symmetry.space_group_name_H-M   'P 1'
#
loop_
_entity.id
_entity.type
_entity.pdbx_description
1 polymer ?
#
loop_
_entity_poly.entity_id
_entity_poly.type
_entity_poly.pdbx_seq_one_letter_code
_entity_poly.pdbx_strand_id
1 'polypeptide(L)'
;MKVLIIIPAYNEQDNIERVVKHLTENYPEYDYVVINDGSMDKTSEICHSNHYNIIDLPVNLGLAGGFQTGMKYAYQKGYDCAVQFDADGQHRPEYIAAMIRKIEEGNDIVIASRFVEEKKPATARMIGSRLITTAIRLTSGAKIMDPTSGMRMYNKKLIEVLANNINFGPEPDTVSYLIKMGAKVAEIQAKMDERIAGQSYLNAVNAAKYMARMLISILLIQNFRNKKKVDFTK
;
A
#
# COMPACT_ATOMS: atom_id res chain seq x y z
N MET A 1 3.97 17.84 9.19
CA MET A 1 4.59 16.57 8.77
C MET A 1 4.77 16.58 7.27
N LYS A 2 5.90 16.13 6.75
CA LYS A 2 6.11 15.92 5.30
C LYS A 2 5.54 14.57 4.89
N VAL A 3 4.56 14.57 3.99
CA VAL A 3 3.89 13.36 3.52
C VAL A 3 4.22 13.12 2.06
N LEU A 4 4.62 11.89 1.74
CA LEU A 4 4.83 11.44 0.37
C LEU A 4 3.73 10.46 -0.06
N ILE A 5 3.13 10.70 -1.22
CA ILE A 5 2.26 9.76 -1.92
C ILE A 5 3.10 8.95 -2.90
N ILE A 6 3.21 7.65 -2.67
CA ILE A 6 3.90 6.71 -3.55
C ILE A 6 2.86 6.13 -4.50
N ILE A 7 3.09 6.31 -5.81
CA ILE A 7 2.18 5.86 -6.88
C ILE A 7 2.88 4.80 -7.74
N PRO A 8 2.79 3.50 -7.39
CA PRO A 8 3.29 2.43 -8.26
C PRO A 8 2.45 2.39 -9.54
N ALA A 9 3.12 2.39 -10.70
CA ALA A 9 2.48 2.36 -12.00
C ALA A 9 3.13 1.30 -12.91
N TYR A 10 2.31 0.46 -13.52
CA TYR A 10 2.73 -0.47 -14.57
C TYR A 10 1.64 -0.56 -15.63
N ASN A 11 1.92 -0.02 -16.80
CA ASN A 11 0.97 0.11 -17.90
C ASN A 11 -0.31 0.87 -17.55
N GLU A 12 -0.16 2.09 -17.03
CA GLU A 12 -1.23 2.95 -16.54
C GLU A 12 -1.41 4.21 -17.40
N GLN A 13 -1.09 4.16 -18.69
CA GLN A 13 -1.16 5.31 -19.60
C GLN A 13 -2.55 6.00 -19.61
N ASP A 14 -3.62 5.22 -19.38
CA ASP A 14 -5.00 5.72 -19.42
C ASP A 14 -5.41 6.41 -18.10
N ASN A 15 -4.67 6.20 -17.01
CA ASN A 15 -5.03 6.68 -15.67
C ASN A 15 -4.03 7.69 -15.10
N ILE A 16 -2.73 7.52 -15.38
CA ILE A 16 -1.64 8.18 -14.63
C ILE A 16 -1.73 9.72 -14.70
N GLU A 17 -2.05 10.26 -15.88
CA GLU A 17 -2.15 11.72 -16.06
C GLU A 17 -3.27 12.30 -15.19
N ARG A 18 -4.44 11.67 -15.19
CA ARG A 18 -5.58 12.15 -14.40
C ARG A 18 -5.29 12.05 -12.91
N VAL A 19 -4.69 10.94 -12.46
CA VAL A 19 -4.35 10.74 -11.03
C VAL A 19 -3.38 11.82 -10.56
N VAL A 20 -2.30 12.05 -11.31
CA VAL A 20 -1.31 13.06 -10.92
C VAL A 20 -1.89 14.48 -11.01
N LYS A 21 -2.62 14.83 -12.07
CA LYS A 21 -3.29 16.14 -12.18
C LYS A 21 -4.23 16.40 -11.01
N HIS A 22 -5.06 15.42 -10.67
CA HIS A 22 -5.98 15.55 -9.54
C HIS A 22 -5.24 15.83 -8.23
N LEU A 23 -4.13 15.13 -7.99
CA LEU A 23 -3.28 15.37 -6.82
C LEU A 23 -2.66 16.77 -6.83
N THR A 24 -2.03 17.18 -7.93
CA THR A 24 -1.32 18.46 -8.01
C THR A 24 -2.24 19.68 -7.96
N GLU A 25 -3.46 19.56 -8.49
CA GLU A 25 -4.42 20.67 -8.55
C GLU A 25 -5.22 20.81 -7.24
N ASN A 26 -5.57 19.70 -6.59
CA ASN A 26 -6.51 19.70 -5.46
C ASN A 26 -5.84 19.44 -4.11
N TYR A 27 -4.64 18.85 -4.09
CA TYR A 27 -3.92 18.49 -2.88
C TYR A 27 -2.41 18.85 -2.97
N PRO A 28 -2.08 20.11 -3.32
CA PRO A 28 -0.69 20.55 -3.52
C PRO A 28 0.16 20.50 -2.24
N GLU A 29 -0.45 20.32 -1.06
CA GLU A 29 0.26 20.17 0.21
C GLU A 29 0.97 18.81 0.38
N TYR A 30 0.65 17.82 -0.45
CA TYR A 30 1.29 16.50 -0.42
C TYR A 30 2.27 16.33 -1.57
N ASP A 31 3.49 15.90 -1.23
CA ASP A 31 4.44 15.48 -2.26
C ASP A 31 4.01 14.12 -2.81
N TYR A 32 4.39 13.84 -4.06
CA TYR A 32 4.17 12.53 -4.67
C TYR A 32 5.41 12.05 -5.42
N VAL A 33 5.46 10.75 -5.68
CA VAL A 33 6.40 10.16 -6.63
C VAL A 33 5.72 9.02 -7.38
N VAL A 34 5.77 9.06 -8.70
CA VAL A 34 5.38 7.95 -9.57
C VAL A 34 6.53 6.97 -9.65
N ILE A 35 6.27 5.70 -9.34
CA ILE A 35 7.24 4.63 -9.51
C ILE A 35 6.82 3.82 -10.74
N ASN A 36 7.41 4.11 -11.89
CA ASN A 36 7.17 3.36 -13.11
C ASN A 36 7.92 2.02 -13.05
N ASP A 37 7.18 0.93 -12.89
CA ASP A 37 7.70 -0.43 -12.73
C ASP A 37 7.99 -1.11 -14.08
N GLY A 38 8.74 -0.42 -14.94
CA GLY A 38 9.12 -0.90 -16.26
C GLY A 38 7.96 -1.03 -17.24
N SER A 39 7.05 -0.04 -17.28
CA SER A 39 5.92 -0.04 -18.22
C SER A 39 6.37 -0.18 -19.69
N MET A 40 5.57 -0.91 -20.46
CA MET A 40 5.75 -1.13 -21.90
C MET A 40 4.85 -0.23 -22.76
N ASP A 41 3.99 0.56 -22.11
CA ASP A 41 3.06 1.50 -22.72
C ASP A 41 3.57 2.95 -22.59
N LYS A 42 2.69 3.94 -22.79
CA LYS A 42 3.06 5.37 -22.73
C LYS A 42 3.17 5.97 -21.32
N THR A 43 3.06 5.17 -20.24
CA THR A 43 3.07 5.69 -18.85
C THR A 43 4.28 6.58 -18.56
N SER A 44 5.48 6.13 -18.90
CA SER A 44 6.72 6.89 -18.68
C SER A 44 6.76 8.16 -19.55
N GLU A 45 6.44 8.03 -20.84
CA GLU A 45 6.39 9.15 -21.80
C GLU A 45 5.45 10.27 -21.31
N ILE A 46 4.27 9.90 -20.83
CA ILE A 46 3.27 10.85 -20.29
C ILE A 46 3.83 11.58 -19.07
N CYS A 47 4.47 10.87 -18.14
CA CYS A 47 5.04 11.48 -16.94
C CYS A 47 6.18 12.46 -17.26
N HIS A 48 7.11 12.06 -18.13
CA HIS A 48 8.22 12.93 -18.55
C HIS A 48 7.73 14.16 -19.32
N SER A 49 6.78 13.98 -20.26
CA SER A 49 6.23 15.09 -21.06
C SER A 49 5.53 16.14 -20.20
N ASN A 50 4.89 15.72 -19.10
CA ASN A 50 4.23 16.62 -18.16
C ASN A 50 5.14 17.06 -16.99
N HIS A 51 6.42 16.67 -16.98
CA HIS A 51 7.37 16.96 -15.90
C HIS A 51 6.91 16.48 -14.50
N TYR A 52 6.21 15.35 -14.45
CA TYR A 52 5.81 14.73 -13.19
C TYR A 52 7.00 14.11 -12.47
N ASN A 53 6.94 14.08 -11.13
CA ASN A 53 7.99 13.44 -10.34
C ASN A 53 7.91 11.91 -10.51
N ILE A 54 8.91 11.33 -11.18
CA ILE A 54 8.93 9.91 -11.59
C ILE A 54 10.28 9.26 -11.30
N ILE A 55 10.22 7.96 -10.95
CA ILE A 55 11.36 7.04 -10.95
C ILE A 55 11.03 5.90 -11.93
N ASP A 56 11.83 5.77 -12.99
CA ASP A 56 11.75 4.64 -13.91
C ASP A 56 12.62 3.48 -13.42
N LEU A 57 11.99 2.32 -13.19
CA LEU A 57 12.69 1.08 -12.95
C LEU A 57 13.10 0.45 -14.29
N PRO A 58 14.33 -0.09 -14.41
CA PRO A 58 14.85 -0.62 -15.68
C PRO A 58 14.16 -1.91 -16.12
N VAL A 59 13.50 -2.61 -15.19
CA VAL A 59 12.73 -3.83 -15.42
C VAL A 59 11.54 -3.86 -14.47
N ASN A 60 10.50 -4.62 -14.82
CA ASN A 60 9.38 -4.87 -13.92
C ASN A 60 9.82 -5.72 -12.72
N LEU A 61 9.74 -5.14 -11.52
CA LEU A 61 10.03 -5.78 -10.23
C LEU A 61 8.76 -6.20 -9.49
N GLY A 62 7.59 -5.89 -10.05
CA GLY A 62 6.28 -6.10 -9.46
C GLY A 62 5.96 -5.10 -8.34
N LEU A 63 4.73 -5.19 -7.84
CA LEU A 63 4.19 -4.29 -6.82
C LEU A 63 5.11 -4.12 -5.59
N ALA A 64 5.72 -5.22 -5.11
CA ALA A 64 6.65 -5.16 -3.98
C ALA A 64 7.92 -4.35 -4.28
N GLY A 65 8.46 -4.45 -5.50
CA GLY A 65 9.63 -3.68 -5.93
C GLY A 65 9.31 -2.19 -6.12
N GLY A 66 8.17 -1.88 -6.76
CA GLY A 66 7.69 -0.51 -6.90
C GLY A 66 7.44 0.16 -5.53
N PHE A 67 6.74 -0.54 -4.64
CA PHE A 67 6.49 -0.07 -3.28
C PHE A 67 7.78 0.17 -2.49
N GLN A 68 8.72 -0.78 -2.51
CA GLN A 68 9.99 -0.63 -1.81
C GLN A 68 10.82 0.54 -2.37
N THR A 69 10.78 0.77 -3.68
CA THR A 69 11.46 1.92 -4.31
C THR A 69 10.89 3.24 -3.79
N GLY A 70 9.56 3.35 -3.71
CA GLY A 70 8.91 4.51 -3.09
C GLY A 70 9.29 4.70 -1.61
N MET A 71 9.36 3.62 -0.84
CA MET A 71 9.80 3.67 0.56
C MET A 71 11.26 4.11 0.69
N LYS A 72 12.15 3.65 -0.18
CA LYS A 72 13.55 4.10 -0.23
C LYS A 72 13.65 5.58 -0.56
N TYR A 73 12.88 6.06 -1.54
CA TYR A 73 12.80 7.48 -1.85
C TYR A 73 12.31 8.29 -0.64
N ALA A 74 11.23 7.83 0.01
CA ALA A 74 10.68 8.47 1.20
C ALA A 74 11.73 8.57 2.33
N TYR A 75 12.46 7.49 2.58
CA TYR A 75 13.51 7.42 3.59
C TYR A 75 14.66 8.39 3.26
N GLN A 76 15.20 8.33 2.04
CA GLN A 76 16.34 9.15 1.62
C GLN A 76 16.03 10.65 1.62
N LYS A 77 14.78 11.03 1.35
CA LYS A 77 14.32 12.42 1.36
C LYS A 77 13.84 12.89 2.74
N GLY A 78 13.81 12.01 3.74
CA GLY A 78 13.49 12.35 5.12
C GLY A 78 12.00 12.68 5.35
N TYR A 79 11.10 11.99 4.66
CA TYR A 79 9.65 12.14 4.88
C TYR A 79 9.21 11.61 6.25
N ASP A 80 8.16 12.23 6.81
CA ASP A 80 7.58 11.82 8.09
C ASP A 80 6.53 10.72 7.91
N CYS A 81 5.85 10.71 6.75
CA CYS A 81 4.88 9.70 6.36
C CYS A 81 4.99 9.36 4.88
N ALA A 82 4.66 8.11 4.54
CA ALA A 82 4.49 7.65 3.17
C ALA A 82 3.15 6.94 3.02
N VAL A 83 2.42 7.27 1.96
CA VAL A 83 1.12 6.70 1.61
C VAL A 83 1.27 5.87 0.34
N GLN A 84 0.87 4.62 0.40
CA GLN A 84 0.67 3.80 -0.79
C GLN A 84 -0.63 4.24 -1.49
N PHE A 85 -0.54 4.59 -2.77
CA PHE A 85 -1.65 5.09 -3.57
C PHE A 85 -1.64 4.41 -4.94
N ASP A 86 -2.77 3.84 -5.38
CA ASP A 86 -2.81 3.07 -6.62
C ASP A 86 -2.98 4.03 -7.80
N ALA A 87 -2.33 3.73 -8.92
CA ALA A 87 -2.36 4.56 -10.13
C ALA A 87 -3.68 4.45 -10.92
N ASP A 88 -4.61 3.57 -10.53
CA ASP A 88 -5.84 3.27 -11.26
C ASP A 88 -7.02 4.22 -10.90
N GLY A 89 -6.78 5.15 -9.99
CA GLY A 89 -7.74 6.18 -9.57
C GLY A 89 -8.79 5.74 -8.56
N GLN A 90 -8.67 4.54 -7.97
CA GLN A 90 -9.64 4.07 -6.97
C GLN A 90 -9.48 4.71 -5.59
N HIS A 91 -8.26 5.19 -5.27
CA HIS A 91 -7.96 5.82 -3.98
C HIS A 91 -8.26 7.31 -4.02
N ARG A 92 -8.76 7.84 -2.90
CA ARG A 92 -9.15 9.26 -2.77
C ARG A 92 -8.19 10.00 -1.84
N PRO A 93 -7.51 11.06 -2.30
CA PRO A 93 -6.52 11.77 -1.49
C PRO A 93 -7.10 12.48 -0.25
N GLU A 94 -8.40 12.80 -0.26
CA GLU A 94 -9.11 13.40 0.88
C GLU A 94 -8.97 12.63 2.20
N TYR A 95 -8.73 11.31 2.13
CA TYR A 95 -8.54 10.48 3.32
C TYR A 95 -7.17 10.66 3.97
N ILE A 96 -6.18 11.22 3.26
CA ILE A 96 -4.81 11.41 3.76
C ILE A 96 -4.81 12.25 5.04
N ALA A 97 -5.61 13.33 5.10
CA ALA A 97 -5.71 14.16 6.29
C ALA A 97 -6.19 13.38 7.53
N ALA A 98 -7.16 12.48 7.37
CA ALA A 98 -7.63 11.63 8.45
C ALA A 98 -6.58 10.57 8.84
N MET A 99 -5.81 10.06 7.88
CA MET A 99 -4.72 9.13 8.14
C MET A 99 -3.58 9.79 8.93
N ILE A 100 -3.22 11.05 8.59
CA ILE A 100 -2.21 11.84 9.33
C ILE A 100 -2.60 11.94 10.81
N ARG A 101 -3.85 12.32 11.10
CA ARG A 101 -4.35 12.40 12.50
C ARG A 101 -4.16 11.08 13.25
N LYS A 102 -4.40 9.94 12.60
CA LYS A 102 -4.18 8.63 13.21
C LYS A 102 -2.70 8.31 13.43
N ILE A 103 -1.80 8.75 12.56
CA ILE A 103 -0.35 8.64 12.81
C ILE A 103 0.05 9.51 14.01
N GLU A 104 -0.48 10.74 14.12
CA GLU A 104 -0.21 11.66 15.23
C GLU A 104 -0.71 11.13 16.58
N GLU A 105 -1.79 10.34 16.59
CA GLU A 105 -2.26 9.57 17.78
C GLU A 105 -1.28 8.46 18.21
N GLY A 106 -0.18 8.25 17.47
CA GLY A 106 0.88 7.29 17.78
C GLY A 106 0.72 5.93 17.11
N ASN A 107 -0.04 5.83 16.01
CA ASN A 107 -0.12 4.62 15.20
C ASN A 107 1.05 4.55 14.21
N ASP A 108 1.53 3.34 13.92
CA ASP A 108 2.61 3.12 12.97
C ASP A 108 2.07 2.91 11.55
N ILE A 109 0.92 2.24 11.44
CA ILE A 109 0.22 1.95 10.18
C ILE A 109 -1.20 2.48 10.28
N VAL A 110 -1.66 3.18 9.25
CA VAL A 110 -3.07 3.56 9.09
C VAL A 110 -3.60 3.02 7.78
N ILE A 111 -4.71 2.30 7.83
CA ILE A 111 -5.35 1.71 6.65
C ILE A 111 -6.64 2.49 6.35
N ALA A 112 -6.77 3.00 5.13
CA ALA A 112 -8.05 3.49 4.63
C ALA A 112 -8.91 2.27 4.25
N SER A 113 -9.90 1.98 5.08
CA SER A 113 -10.60 0.70 5.12
C SER A 113 -12.04 0.85 4.66
N ARG A 114 -12.49 -0.04 3.79
CA ARG A 114 -13.87 -0.02 3.28
C ARG A 114 -14.91 -0.43 4.33
N PHE A 115 -14.49 -1.10 5.40
CA PHE A 115 -15.38 -1.95 6.21
C PHE A 115 -15.30 -1.66 7.71
N VAL A 116 -14.88 -0.46 8.12
CA VAL A 116 -14.88 -0.06 9.52
C VAL A 116 -16.32 0.12 10.00
N GLU A 117 -17.09 0.92 9.26
CA GLU A 117 -18.49 1.24 9.55
C GLU A 117 -19.45 0.43 8.67
N GLU A 118 -18.96 -0.11 7.56
CA GLU A 118 -19.76 -0.87 6.59
C GLU A 118 -19.54 -2.39 6.70
N LYS A 119 -20.59 -3.16 6.41
CA LYS A 119 -20.50 -4.62 6.40
C LYS A 119 -19.86 -5.11 5.10
N LYS A 120 -18.88 -6.01 5.21
CA LYS A 120 -18.35 -6.76 4.06
C LYS A 120 -19.50 -7.49 3.33
N PRO A 121 -19.66 -7.36 2.01
CA PRO A 121 -20.65 -8.13 1.28
C PRO A 121 -20.31 -9.64 1.26
N ALA A 122 -21.30 -10.47 0.94
CA ALA A 122 -21.15 -11.94 0.89
C ALA A 122 -20.69 -12.43 -0.49
N THR A 123 -19.54 -11.92 -0.96
CA THR A 123 -18.96 -12.31 -2.25
C THR A 123 -17.71 -13.18 -2.07
N ALA A 124 -17.33 -13.95 -3.09
CA ALA A 124 -16.13 -14.81 -3.05
C ALA A 124 -14.85 -14.01 -2.70
N ARG A 125 -14.68 -12.81 -3.28
CA ARG A 125 -13.59 -11.89 -2.93
C ARG A 125 -13.58 -11.55 -1.44
N MET A 126 -14.75 -11.30 -0.86
CA MET A 126 -14.89 -10.96 0.55
C MET A 126 -14.77 -12.16 1.49
N ILE A 127 -15.03 -13.38 1.02
CA ILE A 127 -14.68 -14.60 1.77
C ILE A 127 -13.16 -14.66 1.95
N GLY A 128 -12.39 -14.45 0.86
CA GLY A 128 -10.93 -14.36 0.95
C GLY A 128 -10.46 -13.28 1.93
N SER A 129 -11.02 -12.08 1.83
CA SER A 129 -10.71 -10.98 2.77
C SER A 129 -11.01 -11.35 4.24
N ARG A 130 -12.14 -12.05 4.50
CA ARG A 130 -12.47 -12.55 5.85
C ARG A 130 -11.48 -13.59 6.34
N LEU A 131 -11.03 -14.53 5.49
CA LEU A 131 -10.04 -15.53 5.87
C LEU A 131 -8.72 -14.88 6.28
N ILE A 132 -8.23 -13.91 5.50
CA ILE A 132 -7.03 -13.13 5.86
C ILE A 132 -7.24 -12.38 7.18
N THR A 133 -8.40 -11.72 7.34
CA THR A 133 -8.75 -11.02 8.59
C THR A 133 -8.65 -11.95 9.80
N THR A 134 -9.24 -13.14 9.71
CA THR A 134 -9.20 -14.14 10.78
C THR A 134 -7.77 -14.63 11.04
N ALA A 135 -6.98 -14.90 9.99
CA ALA A 135 -5.60 -15.34 10.13
C ALA A 135 -4.72 -14.29 10.83
N ILE A 136 -4.89 -13.00 10.50
CA ILE A 136 -4.18 -11.90 11.17
C ILE A 136 -4.58 -11.84 12.64
N ARG A 137 -5.88 -11.90 12.94
CA ARG A 137 -6.38 -11.88 14.32
C ARG A 137 -5.83 -13.05 15.14
N LEU A 138 -5.79 -14.26 14.59
CA LEU A 138 -5.27 -15.44 15.27
C LEU A 138 -3.77 -15.33 15.58
N THR A 139 -3.00 -14.70 14.70
CA THR A 139 -1.53 -14.71 14.81
C THR A 139 -0.92 -13.47 15.45
N SER A 140 -1.65 -12.36 15.48
CA SER A 140 -1.21 -11.07 16.02
C SER A 140 -2.13 -10.51 17.11
N GLY A 141 -3.35 -11.03 17.28
CA GLY A 141 -4.36 -10.49 18.17
C GLY A 141 -5.09 -9.25 17.65
N ALA A 142 -4.57 -8.59 16.60
CA ALA A 142 -5.16 -7.38 16.06
C ALA A 142 -6.44 -7.63 15.25
N LYS A 143 -7.39 -6.70 15.38
CA LYS A 143 -8.61 -6.70 14.58
C LYS A 143 -8.45 -5.69 13.44
N ILE A 144 -8.30 -6.18 12.23
CA ILE A 144 -8.25 -5.37 11.00
C ILE A 144 -9.44 -5.74 10.13
N MET A 145 -10.26 -4.76 9.80
CA MET A 145 -11.46 -4.91 9.00
C MET A 145 -11.14 -4.99 7.51
N ASP A 146 -10.12 -4.31 6.99
CA ASP A 146 -9.75 -4.39 5.56
C ASP A 146 -8.25 -4.62 5.34
N PRO A 147 -7.74 -5.83 5.62
CA PRO A 147 -6.32 -6.13 5.43
C PRO A 147 -5.89 -6.08 3.96
N THR A 148 -6.85 -6.06 3.04
CA THR A 148 -6.67 -6.09 1.59
C THR A 148 -6.81 -4.72 0.91
N SER A 149 -6.94 -3.64 1.69
CA SER A 149 -6.92 -2.28 1.14
C SER A 149 -5.53 -1.94 0.60
N GLY A 150 -5.48 -1.29 -0.57
CA GLY A 150 -4.23 -0.80 -1.18
C GLY A 150 -3.77 0.54 -0.59
N MET A 151 -4.67 1.31 0.04
CA MET A 151 -4.36 2.63 0.58
C MET A 151 -3.93 2.52 2.05
N ARG A 152 -2.62 2.60 2.28
CA ARG A 152 -2.01 2.50 3.61
C ARG A 152 -0.97 3.59 3.81
N MET A 153 -0.97 4.18 5.01
CA MET A 153 0.02 5.16 5.45
C MET A 153 0.94 4.52 6.48
N TYR A 154 2.22 4.82 6.36
CA TYR A 154 3.29 4.36 7.24
C TYR A 154 3.99 5.57 7.85
N ASN A 155 4.28 5.50 9.15
CA ASN A 155 5.09 6.52 9.82
C ASN A 155 6.57 6.43 9.43
N LYS A 156 7.34 7.44 9.82
CA LYS A 156 8.79 7.57 9.59
C LYS A 156 9.59 6.32 9.94
N LYS A 157 9.25 5.68 11.06
CA LYS A 157 9.93 4.48 11.54
C LYS A 157 9.71 3.29 10.62
N LEU A 158 8.47 3.07 10.19
CA LEU A 158 8.16 1.99 9.24
C LEU A 158 8.69 2.30 7.84
N ILE A 159 8.77 3.56 7.43
CA ILE A 159 9.47 3.94 6.18
C ILE A 159 10.91 3.42 6.20
N GLU A 160 11.66 3.66 7.28
CA GLU A 160 13.04 3.16 7.41
C GLU A 160 13.12 1.63 7.36
N VAL A 161 12.24 0.94 8.11
CA VAL A 161 12.20 -0.53 8.12
C VAL A 161 11.91 -1.08 6.72
N LEU A 162 10.93 -0.54 6.02
CA LEU A 162 10.49 -1.00 4.69
C LEU A 162 11.51 -0.66 3.61
N ALA A 163 12.17 0.49 3.70
CA ALA A 163 13.23 0.91 2.79
C ALA A 163 14.46 -0.02 2.84
N ASN A 164 14.86 -0.42 4.04
CA ASN A 164 16.11 -1.15 4.27
C ASN A 164 15.97 -2.68 4.23
N ASN A 165 14.74 -3.22 4.22
CA ASN A 165 14.52 -4.66 4.28
C ASN A 165 13.78 -5.21 3.05
N ILE A 166 14.48 -6.02 2.26
CA ILE A 166 13.91 -6.77 1.13
C ILE A 166 12.87 -7.79 1.65
N ASN A 167 11.85 -8.08 0.84
CA ASN A 167 10.70 -8.97 1.13
C ASN A 167 9.65 -8.41 2.10
N PHE A 168 9.53 -7.07 2.17
CA PHE A 168 8.43 -6.39 2.83
C PHE A 168 7.60 -5.63 1.78
N GLY A 169 6.91 -6.38 0.92
CA GLY A 169 5.97 -5.77 -0.02
C GLY A 169 4.70 -5.30 0.68
N PRO A 170 3.82 -4.58 -0.04
CA PRO A 170 2.60 -4.01 0.52
C PRO A 170 1.48 -5.05 0.73
N GLU A 171 1.78 -6.33 0.74
CA GLU A 171 0.78 -7.37 0.91
C GLU A 171 0.28 -7.49 2.37
N PRO A 172 -0.91 -8.09 2.58
CA PRO A 172 -1.47 -8.27 3.92
C PRO A 172 -0.58 -9.04 4.90
N ASP A 173 0.29 -9.93 4.41
CA ASP A 173 1.19 -10.71 5.26
C ASP A 173 2.33 -9.86 5.86
N THR A 174 2.82 -8.85 5.13
CA THR A 174 3.74 -7.86 5.69
C THR A 174 3.07 -7.07 6.81
N VAL A 175 1.84 -6.60 6.60
CA VAL A 175 1.09 -5.89 7.65
C VAL A 175 0.90 -6.79 8.87
N SER A 176 0.47 -8.04 8.67
CA SER A 176 0.37 -9.05 9.73
C SER A 176 1.66 -9.20 10.53
N TYR A 177 2.78 -9.32 9.81
CA TYR A 177 4.09 -9.52 10.42
C TYR A 177 4.55 -8.29 11.22
N LEU A 178 4.36 -7.08 10.69
CA LEU A 178 4.72 -5.83 11.40
C LEU A 178 3.92 -5.67 12.69
N ILE A 179 2.62 -5.95 12.67
CA ILE A 179 1.76 -5.92 13.85
C ILE A 179 2.19 -6.97 14.87
N LYS A 180 2.50 -8.19 14.40
CA LYS A 180 3.04 -9.25 15.25
C LYS A 180 4.36 -8.85 15.92
N MET A 181 5.16 -8.01 15.27
CA MET A 181 6.39 -7.46 15.84
C MET A 181 6.14 -6.24 16.76
N GLY A 182 4.91 -5.75 16.88
CA GLY A 182 4.53 -4.70 17.82
C GLY A 182 4.09 -3.38 17.19
N ALA A 183 3.99 -3.30 15.85
CA ALA A 183 3.46 -2.10 15.19
C ALA A 183 1.99 -1.85 15.56
N LYS A 184 1.67 -0.60 15.90
CA LYS A 184 0.30 -0.16 16.17
C LYS A 184 -0.40 0.13 14.85
N VAL A 185 -1.60 -0.42 14.68
CA VAL A 185 -2.42 -0.24 13.48
C VAL A 185 -3.74 0.42 13.83
N ALA A 186 -4.15 1.38 13.01
CA ALA A 186 -5.48 1.97 13.02
C ALA A 186 -6.15 1.87 11.64
N GLU A 187 -7.48 1.92 11.63
CA GLU A 187 -8.27 2.01 10.41
C GLU A 187 -9.14 3.26 10.44
N ILE A 188 -9.32 3.87 9.27
CA ILE A 188 -10.34 4.90 9.03
C ILE A 188 -11.34 4.36 8.01
N GLN A 189 -12.60 4.75 8.11
CA GLN A 189 -13.58 4.44 7.07
C GLN A 189 -13.23 5.23 5.79
N ALA A 190 -13.18 4.53 4.65
CA ALA A 190 -12.91 5.11 3.35
C ALA A 190 -13.75 4.44 2.27
N LYS A 191 -14.21 5.23 1.29
CA LYS A 191 -14.83 4.73 0.07
C LYS A 191 -13.75 4.58 -1.00
N MET A 192 -13.87 3.54 -1.82
CA MET A 192 -13.01 3.34 -2.99
C MET A 192 -13.87 3.53 -4.23
N ASP A 193 -13.34 4.28 -5.19
CA ASP A 193 -14.01 4.50 -6.46
C ASP A 193 -13.86 3.26 -7.36
N GLU A 194 -14.69 3.15 -8.39
CA GLU A 194 -14.52 2.10 -9.40
C GLU A 194 -13.27 2.38 -10.24
N ARG A 195 -12.55 1.32 -10.60
CA ARG A 195 -11.43 1.42 -11.54
C ARG A 195 -11.95 1.95 -12.86
N ILE A 196 -11.26 2.94 -13.41
CA ILE A 196 -11.77 3.69 -14.57
C ILE A 196 -11.31 3.08 -15.90
N ALA A 197 -10.10 2.53 -15.96
CA ALA A 197 -9.56 1.84 -17.15
C ALA A 197 -8.67 0.65 -16.76
N GLY A 198 -8.50 -0.30 -17.69
CA GLY A 198 -7.64 -1.48 -17.55
C GLY A 198 -8.35 -2.76 -17.10
N GLN A 199 -7.77 -3.93 -17.43
CA GLN A 199 -8.30 -5.24 -17.02
C GLN A 199 -7.79 -5.65 -15.63
N SER A 200 -8.66 -6.24 -14.81
CA SER A 200 -8.21 -6.92 -13.59
C SER A 200 -7.54 -8.25 -13.97
N TYR A 201 -6.22 -8.35 -13.79
CA TYR A 201 -5.40 -9.52 -14.14
C TYR A 201 -5.67 -10.80 -13.31
N LEU A 202 -6.69 -10.80 -12.43
CA LEU A 202 -6.95 -11.90 -11.50
C LEU A 202 -7.89 -12.97 -12.08
N ASN A 203 -7.33 -13.92 -12.82
CA ASN A 203 -8.01 -15.18 -13.11
C ASN A 203 -8.30 -15.93 -11.80
N ALA A 204 -9.42 -16.67 -11.71
CA ALA A 204 -9.85 -17.35 -10.48
C ALA A 204 -8.77 -18.27 -9.86
N VAL A 205 -8.00 -18.96 -10.70
CA VAL A 205 -6.87 -19.82 -10.28
C VAL A 205 -5.76 -18.99 -9.64
N ASN A 206 -5.43 -17.83 -10.23
CA ASN A 206 -4.39 -16.94 -9.69
C ASN A 206 -4.85 -16.34 -8.36
N ALA A 207 -6.13 -15.98 -8.24
CA ALA A 207 -6.70 -15.53 -6.98
C ALA A 207 -6.62 -16.60 -5.89
N ALA A 208 -6.92 -17.87 -6.21
CA ALA A 208 -6.81 -18.98 -5.26
C ALA A 208 -5.35 -19.24 -4.83
N LYS A 209 -4.40 -19.24 -5.78
CA LYS A 209 -2.96 -19.36 -5.49
C LYS A 209 -2.46 -18.22 -4.60
N TYR A 210 -2.87 -16.99 -4.91
CA TYR A 210 -2.55 -15.82 -4.10
C TYR A 210 -3.07 -15.97 -2.66
N MET A 211 -4.35 -16.35 -2.52
CA MET A 211 -4.96 -16.59 -1.21
C MET A 211 -4.23 -17.67 -0.40
N ALA A 212 -3.90 -18.80 -1.02
CA ALA A 212 -3.14 -19.86 -0.37
C ALA A 212 -1.76 -19.37 0.10
N ARG A 213 -1.03 -18.64 -0.76
CA ARG A 213 0.26 -18.04 -0.42
C ARG A 213 0.16 -17.07 0.76
N MET A 214 -0.86 -16.20 0.78
CA MET A 214 -1.09 -15.25 1.88
C MET A 214 -1.39 -15.96 3.19
N LEU A 215 -2.27 -16.97 3.17
CA LEU A 215 -2.60 -17.74 4.38
C LEU A 215 -1.41 -18.54 4.90
N ILE A 216 -0.64 -19.19 4.02
CA ILE A 216 0.60 -19.89 4.41
C ILE A 216 1.61 -18.90 4.99
N SER A 217 1.76 -17.72 4.38
CA SER A 217 2.68 -16.70 4.87
C SER A 217 2.31 -16.23 6.27
N ILE A 218 1.03 -15.89 6.47
CA ILE A 218 0.51 -15.40 7.76
C ILE A 218 0.48 -16.51 8.82
N LEU A 219 0.01 -17.72 8.51
CA LEU A 219 -0.15 -18.75 9.55
C LEU A 219 1.18 -19.44 9.90
N LEU A 220 2.08 -19.61 8.93
CA LEU A 220 3.28 -20.43 9.08
C LEU A 220 4.58 -19.63 8.92
N ILE A 221 4.80 -19.01 7.76
CA ILE A 221 6.12 -18.45 7.39
C ILE A 221 6.51 -17.28 8.28
N GLN A 222 5.58 -16.41 8.67
CA GLN A 222 5.91 -15.22 9.46
C GLN A 222 6.58 -15.54 10.80
N ASN A 223 6.39 -16.76 11.35
CA ASN A 223 7.03 -17.21 12.58
C ASN A 223 8.55 -17.43 12.41
N PHE A 224 9.00 -17.66 11.18
CA PHE A 224 10.39 -17.91 10.82
C PHE A 224 11.08 -16.66 10.21
N ARG A 225 10.36 -15.55 10.04
CA ARG A 225 10.96 -14.29 9.56
C ARG A 225 11.92 -13.72 10.60
N ASN A 226 13.05 -13.19 10.14
CA ASN A 226 14.11 -12.67 11.00
C ASN A 226 13.65 -11.41 11.77
N LYS A 227 13.37 -11.58 13.06
CA LYS A 227 12.89 -10.51 13.96
C LYS A 227 13.87 -9.35 14.13
N LYS A 228 15.19 -9.57 13.94
CA LYS A 228 16.20 -8.51 14.10
C LYS A 228 16.07 -7.38 13.06
N LYS A 229 15.34 -7.63 11.96
CA LYS A 229 15.08 -6.65 10.90
C LYS A 229 14.00 -5.63 11.25
N VAL A 230 13.20 -5.91 12.28
CA VAL A 230 12.08 -5.09 12.73
C VAL A 230 12.23 -4.91 14.24
N ASP A 231 13.13 -4.02 14.63
CA ASP A 231 13.33 -3.65 16.04
C ASP A 231 12.70 -2.29 16.29
N PHE A 232 11.57 -2.30 17.00
CA PHE A 232 10.85 -1.08 17.35
C PHE A 232 11.38 -0.39 18.62
N THR A 233 12.47 -0.90 19.23
CA THR A 233 13.02 -0.37 20.49
C THR A 233 14.29 0.45 20.33
N LYS A 234 14.82 0.54 19.10
CA LYS A 234 15.85 1.50 18.70
C LYS A 234 15.22 2.76 18.14
#